data_AF-A0A7C6J085-F1
#
_entry.id   AF-A0A7C6J085-F1
#
_cell.length_a   1.000
_cell.length_b   1.000
_cell.length_c   1.000
_cell.angle_alpha   90.00
_cell.angle_beta   90.00
_cell.angle_gamma   90.00
#
_symmetry.space_group_name_H-M   'P 1'
#
loop_
_entity.id
_entity.type
_entity.pdbx_description
1 polymer ?
#
loop_
_entity_poly.entity_id
_entity_poly.type
_entity_poly.pdbx_seq_one_letter_code
_entity_poly.pdbx_strand_id
1 'polypeptide(L)'
;YQSVHHSKAQLNFVYVLAEEYIIDDVSNIFYLFNPFSSVVFEKVVQNILKSYEKSPREMKVILFYPVKEYDKYLIYRTPFKLIKEIQISEEDLEHDKFNIYKLG
;
A
#
# COMPACT_ATOMS: atom_id res chain seq x y z
N TYR A 1 -15.14 -6.03 34.55
CA TYR A 1 -14.81 -5.47 33.22
C TYR A 1 -13.31 -5.29 33.14
N GLN A 2 -12.61 -6.15 32.37
CA GLN A 2 -11.17 -6.04 32.16
C GLN A 2 -10.89 -4.90 31.18
N SER A 3 -10.06 -3.94 31.60
CA SER A 3 -9.55 -2.87 30.76
C SER A 3 -8.56 -3.46 29.75
N VAL A 4 -8.93 -3.47 28.47
CA VAL A 4 -8.01 -3.78 27.39
C VAL A 4 -6.90 -2.72 27.40
N HIS A 5 -5.67 -3.13 27.71
CA HIS A 5 -4.49 -2.28 27.54
C HIS A 5 -4.33 -2.00 26.05
N HIS A 6 -4.85 -0.87 25.57
CA HIS A 6 -4.41 -0.30 24.30
C HIS A 6 -2.95 0.12 24.51
N SER A 7 -2.00 -0.73 24.10
CA SER A 7 -0.66 -0.26 23.80
C SER A 7 -0.82 0.88 22.81
N LYS A 8 -0.37 2.08 23.19
CA LYS A 8 -0.40 3.24 22.27
C LYS A 8 0.38 2.83 21.03
N ALA A 9 -0.31 2.66 19.90
CA ALA A 9 0.34 2.47 18.62
C ALA A 9 1.28 3.66 18.40
N GLN A 10 2.55 3.38 18.18
CA GLN A 10 3.54 4.43 17.96
C GLN A 10 3.28 5.07 16.60
N LEU A 11 3.00 6.38 16.60
CA LEU A 11 2.82 7.16 15.38
C LEU A 11 4.10 7.95 15.13
N ASN A 12 4.72 7.73 13.97
CA ASN A 12 5.92 8.43 13.54
C ASN A 12 5.61 9.24 12.29
N PHE A 13 5.98 10.53 12.32
CA PHE A 13 5.92 11.40 11.15
C PHE A 13 7.31 11.50 10.54
N VAL A 14 7.39 11.34 9.23
CA VAL A 14 8.65 11.38 8.48
C VAL A 14 8.51 12.39 7.36
N TYR A 15 9.40 13.39 7.35
CA TYR A 15 9.44 14.42 6.31
C TYR A 15 10.51 14.08 5.27
N VAL A 16 10.11 13.28 4.29
CA VAL A 16 10.95 12.83 3.17
C VAL A 16 10.10 12.68 1.91
N LEU A 17 10.73 12.64 0.74
CA LEU A 17 10.07 12.20 -0.48
C LEU A 17 9.68 10.72 -0.34
N ALA A 18 8.48 10.37 -0.81
CA ALA A 18 7.99 9.00 -0.68
C ALA A 18 8.90 8.00 -1.42
N GLU A 19 9.43 8.37 -2.58
CA GLU A 19 10.41 7.55 -3.34
C GLU A 19 11.76 7.35 -2.63
N GLU A 20 12.08 8.14 -1.62
CA GLU A 20 13.30 8.07 -0.82
C GLU A 20 13.08 7.36 0.52
N TYR A 21 11.83 7.02 0.86
CA TYR A 21 11.50 6.37 2.11
C TYR A 21 12.11 4.95 2.18
N ILE A 22 12.82 4.69 3.29
CA ILE A 22 13.45 3.39 3.55
C ILE A 22 12.44 2.45 4.21
N ILE A 23 12.14 1.35 3.53
CA ILE A 23 11.20 0.33 4.01
C ILE A 23 11.92 -0.61 4.99
N ASP A 24 11.38 -0.76 6.20
CA ASP A 24 11.87 -1.72 7.19
C ASP A 24 11.55 -3.16 6.76
N ASP A 25 12.47 -4.09 7.03
CA ASP A 25 12.38 -5.51 6.67
C ASP A 25 11.19 -6.24 7.31
N VAL A 26 10.56 -5.67 8.35
CA VAL A 26 9.33 -6.21 8.97
C VAL A 26 8.04 -5.53 8.49
N SER A 27 8.13 -4.44 7.72
CA SER A 27 6.95 -3.69 7.24
C SER A 27 6.13 -4.52 6.26
N ASN A 28 4.87 -4.80 6.55
CA ASN A 28 4.06 -5.74 5.76
C ASN A 28 2.73 -5.17 5.24
N ILE A 29 2.33 -3.97 5.65
CA ILE A 29 1.11 -3.32 5.15
C ILE A 29 1.47 -1.91 4.70
N PHE A 30 1.25 -1.63 3.42
CA PHE A 30 1.52 -0.35 2.80
C PHE A 30 0.19 0.27 2.37
N TYR A 31 -0.20 1.35 3.04
CA TYR A 31 -1.42 2.09 2.72
C TYR A 31 -1.07 3.35 1.95
N LEU A 32 -1.65 3.50 0.76
CA LEU A 32 -1.41 4.66 -0.12
C LEU A 32 -2.76 5.30 -0.43
N PHE A 33 -2.93 6.55 -0.01
CA PHE A 33 -4.13 7.35 -0.28
C PHE A 33 -3.84 8.37 -1.37
N ASN A 34 -4.51 8.22 -2.53
CA ASN A 34 -4.25 8.97 -3.75
C ASN A 34 -2.75 9.17 -3.95
N PRO A 35 -2.03 8.09 -4.32
CA PRO A 35 -0.60 8.17 -4.43
C PRO A 35 -0.27 9.28 -5.43
N PHE A 36 0.89 9.89 -5.21
CA PHE A 36 1.57 10.89 -6.03
C PHE A 36 1.56 10.54 -7.55
N SER A 37 2.30 11.28 -8.39
CA SER A 37 2.37 10.95 -9.82
C SER A 37 2.70 9.46 -10.06
N SER A 38 2.27 8.89 -11.19
CA SER A 38 2.52 7.48 -11.51
C SER A 38 4.00 7.12 -11.43
N VAL A 39 4.90 8.02 -11.83
CA VAL A 39 6.36 7.83 -11.70
C VAL A 39 6.80 7.63 -10.24
N VAL A 40 6.30 8.45 -9.31
CA VAL A 40 6.64 8.31 -7.89
C VAL A 40 6.01 7.05 -7.31
N PHE A 41 4.77 6.75 -7.68
CA PHE A 41 4.09 5.53 -7.26
C PHE A 41 4.89 4.27 -7.64
N GLU A 42 5.31 4.17 -8.90
CA GLU A 42 6.13 3.05 -9.37
C GLU A 42 7.42 2.93 -8.54
N LYS A 43 8.07 4.05 -8.24
CA LYS A 43 9.30 4.06 -7.45
C LYS A 43 9.08 3.60 -6.01
N VAL A 44 7.98 4.02 -5.37
CA VAL A 44 7.59 3.55 -4.04
C VAL A 44 7.36 2.04 -4.03
N VAL A 45 6.63 1.52 -5.01
CA VAL A 45 6.37 0.08 -5.13
C VAL A 45 7.66 -0.70 -5.40
N GLN A 46 8.58 -0.18 -6.21
CA GLN A 46 9.91 -0.78 -6.39
C GLN A 46 10.69 -0.88 -5.07
N ASN A 47 10.66 0.15 -4.23
CA ASN A 47 11.32 0.11 -2.92
C ASN A 47 10.68 -0.94 -2.00
N ILE A 48 9.36 -1.09 -2.04
CA ILE A 48 8.64 -2.17 -1.33
C ILE A 48 9.12 -3.54 -1.83
N LEU A 49 9.18 -3.76 -3.15
CA LEU A 49 9.63 -5.02 -3.73
C LEU A 49 11.09 -5.34 -3.39
N LYS A 50 11.99 -4.34 -3.41
CA LYS A 50 13.38 -4.52 -2.95
C LYS A 50 13.47 -4.96 -1.49
N SER A 51 12.61 -4.42 -0.63
CA SER A 51 12.55 -4.85 0.78
C SER A 51 12.08 -6.30 0.92
N TYR A 52 11.25 -6.79 -0.01
CA TYR A 52 10.82 -8.20 -0.06
C TYR A 52 11.92 -9.13 -0.57
N GLU A 53 12.66 -8.72 -1.59
CA GLU A 53 13.82 -9.48 -2.09
C GLU A 53 14.87 -9.67 -0.98
N LYS A 54 15.08 -8.64 -0.15
CA LYS A 54 15.98 -8.69 1.01
C LYS A 54 15.44 -9.55 2.16
N SER A 55 14.14 -9.48 2.43
CA SER A 55 13.47 -10.17 3.54
C SER A 55 12.06 -10.62 3.09
N PRO A 56 11.93 -11.82 2.49
CA PRO A 56 10.65 -12.30 2.00
C PRO A 56 9.63 -12.46 3.13
N ARG A 57 8.44 -11.89 2.93
CA ARG A 57 7.33 -11.91 3.89
C ARG A 57 6.00 -11.66 3.21
N GLU A 58 4.90 -12.09 3.82
CA GLU A 58 3.58 -11.66 3.35
C GLU A 58 3.46 -10.14 3.47
N MET A 59 3.07 -9.48 2.39
CA MET A 59 2.86 -8.05 2.29
C MET A 59 1.54 -7.71 1.59
N LYS A 60 0.98 -6.56 1.96
CA LYS A 60 -0.22 -6.00 1.33
C LYS A 60 0.00 -4.55 0.94
N VAL A 61 -0.45 -4.19 -0.26
CA VAL A 61 -0.62 -2.80 -0.70
C VAL A 61 -2.10 -2.50 -0.73
N ILE A 62 -2.52 -1.50 0.04
CA ILE A 62 -3.89 -1.00 0.09
C ILE A 62 -3.88 0.35 -0.63
N LEU A 63 -4.53 0.41 -1.78
CA LEU A 63 -4.73 1.64 -2.54
C LEU A 63 -6.10 2.19 -2.22
N PHE A 64 -6.15 3.42 -1.72
CA PHE A 64 -7.37 4.22 -1.69
C PHE A 64 -7.31 5.22 -2.84
N TYR A 65 -8.36 5.27 -3.66
CA TYR A 65 -8.40 6.00 -4.92
C TYR A 65 -7.51 5.40 -6.02
N PRO A 66 -7.72 4.13 -6.39
CA PRO A 66 -6.97 3.51 -7.46
C PRO A 66 -7.34 4.12 -8.82
N VAL A 67 -6.48 4.98 -9.35
CA VAL A 67 -6.57 5.39 -10.76
C VAL A 67 -6.03 4.26 -11.64
N LYS A 68 -6.49 4.20 -12.90
CA LYS A 68 -6.18 3.11 -13.83
C LYS A 68 -4.69 2.82 -14.01
N GLU A 69 -3.83 3.84 -13.88
CA GLU A 69 -2.38 3.69 -14.02
C GLU A 69 -1.76 2.87 -12.89
N TYR A 70 -2.20 3.07 -11.65
CA TYR A 70 -1.68 2.33 -10.49
C TYR A 70 -2.06 0.84 -10.57
N ASP A 71 -3.31 0.56 -10.91
CA ASP A 71 -3.82 -0.80 -11.05
C ASP A 71 -3.06 -1.55 -12.17
N LYS A 72 -2.90 -0.91 -13.33
CA LYS A 72 -2.15 -1.49 -14.45
C LYS A 72 -0.72 -1.80 -14.06
N TYR A 73 -0.06 -0.89 -13.35
CA TYR A 73 1.30 -1.12 -12.89
C TYR A 73 1.38 -2.32 -11.94
N LEU A 74 0.55 -2.36 -10.90
CA LEU A 74 0.54 -3.47 -9.94
C LEU A 74 0.22 -4.81 -10.62
N ILE A 75 -0.80 -4.85 -11.48
CA ILE A 75 -1.27 -6.09 -12.11
C ILE A 75 -0.27 -6.62 -13.16
N TYR A 76 0.30 -5.74 -13.99
CA TYR A 76 1.08 -6.17 -15.16
C TYR A 76 2.60 -6.07 -14.98
N ARG A 77 3.08 -5.30 -14.00
CA ARG A 77 4.53 -5.02 -13.82
C ARG A 77 5.10 -5.52 -12.50
N THR A 78 4.27 -6.09 -11.63
CA THR A 78 4.71 -6.54 -10.31
C THR A 78 4.14 -7.93 -9.97
N PRO A 79 4.72 -8.66 -9.00
CA PRO A 79 4.19 -9.95 -8.56
C PRO A 79 2.96 -9.83 -7.63
N PHE A 80 2.50 -8.62 -7.34
CA PHE A 80 1.31 -8.42 -6.51
C PHE A 80 0.05 -8.94 -7.22
N LYS A 81 -0.87 -9.49 -6.42
CA LYS A 81 -2.18 -9.98 -6.90
C LYS A 81 -3.29 -9.21 -6.22
N LEU A 82 -4.25 -8.71 -6.99
CA LEU A 82 -5.48 -8.13 -6.45
C LEU A 82 -6.26 -9.23 -5.72
N ILE A 83 -6.56 -9.03 -4.42
CA ILE A 83 -7.29 -9.99 -3.60
C ILE A 83 -8.65 -9.48 -3.12
N LYS A 84 -8.86 -8.16 -3.12
CA LYS A 84 -10.11 -7.57 -2.69
C LYS A 84 -10.30 -6.17 -3.28
N GLU A 85 -11.51 -5.88 -3.70
CA GLU A 85 -12.00 -4.52 -3.96
C GLU A 85 -13.08 -4.20 -2.92
N ILE A 86 -13.07 -2.97 -2.38
CA ILE A 86 -14.05 -2.50 -1.39
C ILE A 86 -14.60 -1.17 -1.87
N GLN A 87 -15.87 -1.14 -2.27
CA GLN A 87 -16.57 0.10 -2.60
C GLN A 87 -16.91 0.86 -1.32
N ILE A 88 -16.66 2.18 -1.31
CA ILE A 88 -16.89 3.04 -0.15
C ILE A 88 -18.26 3.71 -0.23
N SER A 89 -18.61 4.24 -1.40
CA SER A 89 -19.91 4.84 -1.67
C SER A 89 -20.86 3.85 -2.36
N GLU A 90 -22.16 3.98 -2.08
CA GLU A 90 -23.21 3.29 -2.86
C GLU A 90 -23.38 3.92 -4.26
N GLU A 91 -22.99 5.18 -4.41
CA GLU A 91 -22.84 5.85 -5.70
C GLU A 91 -21.58 5.30 -6.38
N ASP A 92 -21.70 4.87 -7.63
CA ASP A 92 -20.59 4.30 -8.44
C ASP A 92 -19.60 5.40 -8.87
N LEU A 93 -18.94 6.00 -7.88
CA LEU A 93 -17.81 6.88 -8.09
C LEU A 93 -16.61 6.00 -8.40
N GLU A 94 -16.21 5.95 -9.68
CA GLU A 94 -15.21 5.02 -10.27
C GLU A 94 -13.95 4.77 -9.42
N HIS A 95 -13.57 5.74 -8.59
CA HIS A 95 -12.36 5.73 -7.79
C HIS A 95 -12.60 5.75 -6.26
N ASP A 96 -13.84 5.87 -5.77
CA ASP A 96 -14.12 5.87 -4.32
C ASP A 96 -14.15 4.43 -3.76
N LYS A 97 -13.02 3.74 -3.90
CA LYS A 97 -12.83 2.35 -3.52
C LYS A 97 -11.44 2.08 -2.97
N PHE A 98 -11.33 0.96 -2.26
CA PHE A 98 -10.05 0.37 -1.91
C PHE A 98 -9.75 -0.83 -2.80
N ASN A 99 -8.55 -0.86 -3.36
CA ASN A 99 -7.98 -2.09 -3.95
C ASN A 99 -6.91 -2.64 -3.00
N ILE A 100 -7.03 -3.92 -2.63
CA ILE A 100 -6.06 -4.61 -1.78
C ILE A 100 -5.30 -5.62 -2.62
N TYR A 101 -4.00 -5.41 -2.72
CA TYR A 101 -3.06 -6.27 -3.40
C TYR A 101 -2.21 -7.04 -2.39
N LYS A 102 -1.91 -8.30 -2.67
CA LYS A 102 -1.09 -9.18 -1.81
C LYS A 102 0.12 -9.72 -2.57
N LEU A 103 1.24 -9.82 -1.86
CA LEU A 103 2.45 -10.55 -2.24
C LEU A 103 2.87 -11.42 -1.07
N GLY A 104 3.16 -12.70 -1.29
CA GLY A 104 3.53 -13.65 -0.23
C GLY A 104 3.12 -15.08 -0.56
#